data_AF-A0A2T2RIM9-F1
#
_entry.id   AF-A0A2T2RIM9-F1
#
_cell.length_a   1.000
_cell.length_b   1.000
_cell.length_c   1.000
_cell.angle_alpha   90.00
_cell.angle_beta   90.00
_cell.angle_gamma   90.00
#
_symmetry.space_group_name_H-M   'P 1'
#
loop_
_entity.id
_entity.type
_entity.pdbx_description
1 polymer ?
#
loop_
_entity_poly.entity_id
_entity_poly.type
_entity_poly.pdbx_seq_one_letter_code
_entity_poly.pdbx_strand_id
1 'polypeptide(L)'
;MEILEAYDLTECAHSAAQLAGCDEKTVTYYVAKRDRDEAPFAPVERSSIIDPWLAKIEEWVDHSGGKIRADVAHRRLVDMGFVGSKRTTRRAVAHVKKQLRAGRRRAYRPWIPEPGMW
;
A
#
# COMPACT_ATOMS: atom_id res chain seq x y z
N MET A 1 24.41 -13.02 0.68
CA MET A 1 24.42 -11.55 0.86
C MET A 1 23.21 -10.99 0.12
N GLU A 2 22.58 -9.93 0.61
CA GLU A 2 21.45 -9.32 -0.11
C GLU A 2 21.95 -8.69 -1.42
N ILE A 3 21.10 -8.65 -2.46
CA ILE A 3 21.51 -8.25 -3.82
C ILE A 3 22.11 -6.82 -3.85
N LEU A 4 21.43 -5.88 -3.20
CA LEU A 4 21.87 -4.48 -3.16
C LEU A 4 23.07 -4.28 -2.23
N GLU A 5 23.14 -5.02 -1.12
CA GLU A 5 24.28 -5.01 -0.21
C GLU A 5 25.56 -5.53 -0.90
N ALA A 6 25.44 -6.59 -1.70
CA ALA A 6 26.54 -7.13 -2.49
C ALA A 6 27.02 -6.15 -3.56
N TYR A 7 26.11 -5.39 -4.16
CA TYR A 7 26.46 -4.33 -5.10
C TYR A 7 27.13 -3.14 -4.40
N ASP A 8 26.63 -2.70 -3.26
CA ASP A 8 27.22 -1.58 -2.50
C ASP A 8 28.62 -1.93 -1.97
N LEU A 9 28.90 -3.22 -1.72
CA LEU A 9 30.23 -3.69 -1.34
C LEU A 9 31.23 -3.77 -2.50
N THR A 10 30.77 -4.10 -3.71
CA THR A 10 31.64 -4.45 -4.84
C THR A 10 31.63 -3.44 -5.98
N GLU A 11 30.63 -2.57 -6.03
CA GLU A 11 30.31 -1.64 -7.12
C GLU A 11 30.33 -2.30 -8.52
N CYS A 12 30.15 -3.62 -8.57
CA CYS A 12 30.26 -4.42 -9.79
C CYS A 12 29.16 -5.48 -9.82
N ALA A 13 28.28 -5.40 -10.82
CA ALA A 13 27.13 -6.31 -10.94
C ALA A 13 27.54 -7.78 -11.06
N HIS A 14 28.64 -8.07 -11.75
CA HIS A 14 29.13 -9.44 -11.94
C HIS A 14 29.68 -10.06 -10.65
N SER A 15 30.44 -9.30 -9.88
CA SER A 15 30.96 -9.73 -8.57
C SER A 15 29.84 -9.84 -7.53
N ALA A 16 28.93 -8.86 -7.50
CA ALA A 16 27.76 -8.87 -6.63
C ALA A 16 26.85 -10.07 -6.90
N ALA A 17 26.64 -10.43 -8.17
CA ALA A 17 25.85 -11.59 -8.57
C ALA A 17 26.40 -12.90 -8.00
N GLN A 18 27.72 -13.08 -8.00
CA GLN A 18 28.38 -14.24 -7.40
C GLN A 18 28.19 -14.28 -5.87
N LEU A 19 28.28 -13.14 -5.18
CA LEU A 19 28.09 -13.04 -3.73
C LEU A 19 26.62 -13.21 -3.29
N ALA A 20 25.68 -12.77 -4.12
CA ALA A 20 24.24 -12.86 -3.88
C ALA A 20 23.63 -14.18 -4.40
N GLY A 21 24.35 -14.95 -5.20
CA GLY A 21 23.87 -16.20 -5.80
C GLY A 21 22.77 -15.99 -6.86
N CYS A 22 22.84 -14.91 -7.63
CA CYS A 22 21.87 -14.58 -8.69
C CYS A 22 22.57 -14.24 -10.01
N ASP A 23 21.80 -13.93 -11.06
CA ASP A 23 22.35 -13.50 -12.36
C ASP A 23 22.69 -12.00 -12.34
N GLU A 24 23.75 -11.59 -13.05
CA GLU A 24 24.18 -10.19 -13.20
C GLU A 24 23.01 -9.27 -13.60
N LYS A 25 22.16 -9.70 -14.54
CA LYS A 25 21.01 -8.90 -15.00
C LYS A 25 20.01 -8.64 -13.90
N THR A 26 19.92 -9.54 -12.92
CA THR A 26 19.06 -9.38 -11.74
C THR A 26 19.61 -8.24 -10.88
N VAL A 27 20.92 -8.24 -10.63
CA VAL A 27 21.59 -7.15 -9.88
C VAL A 27 21.38 -5.83 -10.60
N THR A 28 21.67 -5.74 -11.90
CA THR A 28 21.50 -4.53 -12.70
C THR A 28 20.05 -4.03 -12.68
N TYR A 29 19.07 -4.93 -12.78
CA TYR A 29 17.66 -4.58 -12.71
C TYR A 29 17.29 -3.97 -11.36
N TYR A 30 17.70 -4.57 -10.25
CA TYR A 30 17.38 -4.07 -8.90
C TYR A 30 18.13 -2.78 -8.56
N VAL A 31 19.37 -2.62 -9.01
CA VAL A 31 20.13 -1.36 -8.89
C VAL A 31 19.45 -0.25 -9.68
N ALA A 32 19.12 -0.49 -10.96
CA ALA A 32 18.41 0.49 -11.78
C ALA A 32 17.01 0.82 -11.25
N LYS A 33 16.38 -0.09 -10.50
CA LYS A 33 15.11 0.15 -9.82
C LYS A 33 15.31 1.04 -8.59
N ARG A 34 16.35 0.78 -7.78
CA ARG A 34 16.75 1.65 -6.67
C ARG A 34 17.10 3.06 -7.14
N ASP A 35 17.88 3.20 -8.21
CA ASP A 35 18.35 4.49 -8.72
C ASP A 35 17.19 5.36 -9.28
N ARG A 36 16.03 4.76 -9.56
CA ARG A 36 14.78 5.44 -9.92
C ARG A 36 13.90 5.75 -8.69
N ASP A 37 14.43 5.58 -7.47
CA ASP A 37 13.69 5.65 -6.20
C ASP A 37 12.46 4.72 -6.14
N GLU A 38 12.43 3.67 -6.97
CA GLU A 38 11.37 2.68 -6.92
C GLU A 38 11.67 1.66 -5.83
N ALA A 39 10.67 1.32 -5.01
CA ALA A 39 10.80 0.29 -3.99
C ALA A 39 11.15 -1.07 -4.64
N PRO A 40 12.40 -1.58 -4.53
CA PRO A 40 12.89 -2.63 -5.41
C PRO A 40 12.12 -3.94 -5.23
N PHE A 41 11.73 -4.23 -3.99
CA PHE A 41 11.00 -5.43 -3.59
C PHE A 41 9.51 -5.20 -3.33
N ALA A 42 8.97 -4.01 -3.62
CA ALA A 42 7.55 -3.78 -3.43
C ALA A 42 6.72 -4.63 -4.40
N PRO A 43 5.64 -5.27 -3.92
CA PRO A 43 4.69 -5.95 -4.79
C PRO A 43 4.13 -4.98 -5.83
N VAL A 44 4.00 -5.43 -7.07
CA VAL A 44 3.31 -4.66 -8.11
C VAL A 44 1.82 -4.67 -7.80
N GLU A 45 1.26 -3.50 -7.50
CA GLU A 45 -0.18 -3.35 -7.36
C GLU A 45 -0.84 -3.40 -8.73
N ARG A 46 -1.72 -4.38 -8.93
CA ARG A 46 -2.45 -4.54 -10.19
C ARG A 46 -3.74 -3.74 -10.15
N SER A 47 -4.03 -3.00 -11.21
CA SER A 47 -5.30 -2.30 -11.37
C SER A 47 -6.47 -3.29 -11.30
N SER A 48 -7.44 -3.01 -10.45
CA SER A 48 -8.66 -3.76 -10.25
C SER A 48 -9.86 -3.02 -10.84
N ILE A 49 -10.89 -3.76 -11.26
CA ILE A 49 -12.14 -3.20 -11.83
C ILE A 49 -12.88 -2.23 -10.88
N ILE A 50 -12.55 -2.28 -9.58
CA ILE A 50 -13.15 -1.41 -8.57
C ILE A 50 -12.43 -0.08 -8.41
N ASP A 51 -11.21 0.07 -8.94
CA ASP A 51 -10.37 1.24 -8.70
C ASP A 51 -11.03 2.55 -9.16
N PRO A 52 -11.70 2.62 -10.33
CA PRO A 52 -12.44 3.82 -10.74
C PRO A 52 -13.57 4.21 -9.77
N TRP A 53 -14.04 3.28 -8.94
CA TRP A 53 -15.15 3.46 -8.01
C TRP A 53 -14.70 3.74 -6.57
N LEU A 54 -13.39 3.68 -6.28
CA LEU A 54 -12.85 3.86 -4.93
C LEU A 54 -13.20 5.23 -4.34
N ALA A 55 -13.06 6.29 -5.12
CA ALA A 55 -13.41 7.65 -4.68
C ALA A 55 -14.87 7.75 -4.20
N LYS A 56 -15.79 7.05 -4.88
CA LYS A 56 -17.20 7.06 -4.49
C LYS A 56 -17.47 6.24 -3.23
N ILE A 57 -16.75 5.14 -3.07
CA ILE A 57 -16.79 4.32 -1.84
C ILE A 57 -16.25 5.12 -0.66
N GLU A 58 -15.14 5.83 -0.83
CA GLU A 58 -14.54 6.74 0.16
C GLU A 58 -15.53 7.81 0.59
N GLU A 59 -16.11 8.53 -0.36
CA GLU A 59 -17.13 9.55 -0.09
C GLU A 59 -18.25 9.00 0.79
N TRP A 60 -18.84 7.84 0.46
CA TRP A 60 -19.93 7.26 1.25
C TRP A 60 -19.48 6.74 2.62
N VAL A 61 -18.26 6.20 2.71
CA VAL A 61 -17.70 5.73 3.98
C VAL A 61 -17.45 6.92 4.90
N ASP A 62 -16.92 8.03 4.38
CA ASP A 62 -16.65 9.24 5.15
C ASP A 62 -17.92 9.94 5.60
N HIS A 63 -18.88 10.14 4.69
CA HIS A 63 -20.19 10.73 5.02
C HIS A 63 -20.95 9.91 6.06
N SER A 64 -20.80 8.58 6.05
CA SER A 64 -21.43 7.70 7.04
C SER A 64 -20.58 7.50 8.30
N GLY A 65 -19.41 8.12 8.40
CA GLY A 65 -18.46 7.89 9.50
C GLY A 65 -18.05 6.42 9.66
N GLY A 66 -18.03 5.64 8.58
CA GLY A 66 -17.74 4.21 8.58
C GLY A 66 -18.94 3.29 8.80
N LYS A 67 -20.17 3.81 8.90
CA LYS A 67 -21.37 3.02 9.22
C LYS A 67 -22.05 2.39 8.01
N ILE A 68 -21.77 2.85 6.77
CA ILE A 68 -22.39 2.29 5.56
C ILE A 68 -22.18 0.77 5.44
N ARG A 69 -23.24 0.03 5.12
CA ARG A 69 -23.18 -1.41 4.83
C ARG A 69 -22.63 -1.63 3.42
N ALA A 70 -21.74 -2.63 3.27
CA ALA A 70 -21.17 -2.97 1.97
C ALA A 70 -22.23 -3.38 0.92
N ASP A 71 -23.33 -4.02 1.33
CA ASP A 71 -24.40 -4.41 0.41
C ASP A 71 -25.16 -3.19 -0.15
N VAL A 72 -25.27 -2.11 0.63
CA VAL A 72 -25.90 -0.85 0.20
C VAL A 72 -24.97 -0.11 -0.75
N ALA A 73 -23.67 -0.04 -0.43
CA ALA A 73 -22.67 0.52 -1.34
C ALA A 73 -22.63 -0.25 -2.67
N HIS A 74 -22.69 -1.59 -2.64
CA HIS A 74 -22.70 -2.39 -3.85
C HIS A 74 -23.93 -2.13 -4.72
N ARG A 75 -25.13 -2.04 -4.12
CA ARG A 75 -26.34 -1.69 -4.86
C ARG A 75 -26.19 -0.36 -5.59
N ARG A 76 -25.72 0.67 -4.87
CA ARG A 76 -25.46 1.99 -5.45
C ARG A 76 -24.42 1.96 -6.57
N LEU A 77 -23.37 1.14 -6.45
CA LEU A 77 -22.38 0.97 -7.51
C LEU A 77 -22.98 0.28 -8.74
N VAL A 78 -23.80 -0.75 -8.55
CA VAL A 78 -24.49 -1.43 -9.66
C VAL A 78 -25.44 -0.47 -10.37
N ASP A 79 -26.18 0.36 -9.63
CA ASP A 79 -27.04 1.42 -10.19
C ASP A 79 -26.24 2.44 -11.01
N MET A 80 -24.94 2.62 -10.69
CA MET A 80 -24.02 3.48 -11.44
C MET A 80 -23.29 2.75 -12.59
N GLY A 81 -23.50 1.44 -12.78
CA GLY A 81 -22.90 0.66 -13.87
C GLY A 81 -21.72 -0.24 -13.48
N PHE A 82 -21.49 -0.50 -12.19
CA PHE A 82 -20.47 -1.45 -11.75
C PHE A 82 -20.86 -2.90 -12.07
N VAL A 83 -20.04 -3.57 -12.89
CA VAL A 83 -20.25 -4.96 -13.34
C VAL A 83 -19.52 -6.01 -12.49
N GLY A 84 -18.83 -5.59 -11.43
CA GLY A 84 -18.05 -6.49 -10.57
C GLY A 84 -18.87 -7.21 -9.50
N SER A 85 -18.20 -8.10 -8.75
CA SER A 85 -18.86 -8.91 -7.72
C SER A 85 -19.12 -8.16 -6.41
N LYS A 86 -20.14 -8.61 -5.66
CA LYS A 86 -20.39 -8.19 -4.26
C LYS A 86 -19.15 -8.36 -3.36
N ARG A 87 -18.36 -9.42 -3.59
CA ARG A 87 -17.14 -9.70 -2.82
C ARG A 87 -16.09 -8.61 -3.04
N THR A 88 -15.92 -8.17 -4.28
CA THR A 88 -15.00 -7.08 -4.64
C THR A 88 -15.40 -5.78 -3.92
N THR A 89 -16.68 -5.41 -3.98
CA THR A 89 -17.18 -4.23 -3.25
C THR A 89 -16.98 -4.35 -1.75
N ARG A 90 -17.25 -5.52 -1.16
CA ARG A 90 -17.06 -5.74 0.28
C ARG A 90 -15.60 -5.56 0.70
N ARG A 91 -14.65 -6.06 -0.10
CA ARG A 91 -13.21 -5.90 0.16
C ARG A 91 -12.79 -4.43 0.08
N ALA A 92 -13.23 -3.70 -0.95
CA ALA A 92 -12.93 -2.28 -1.09
C ALA A 92 -13.50 -1.45 0.07
N VAL A 93 -14.78 -1.65 0.43
CA VAL A 93 -15.40 -0.98 1.59
C VAL A 93 -14.65 -1.30 2.89
N ALA A 94 -14.23 -2.55 3.09
CA ALA A 94 -13.45 -2.92 4.27
C ALA A 94 -12.07 -2.26 4.30
N HIS A 95 -11.41 -2.16 3.14
CA HIS A 95 -10.14 -1.44 2.98
C HIS A 95 -10.30 0.04 3.33
N VAL A 96 -11.24 0.73 2.70
CA VAL A 96 -11.52 2.16 2.95
C VAL A 96 -11.88 2.41 4.41
N LYS A 97 -12.72 1.57 5.03
CA LYS A 97 -13.01 1.66 6.47
C LYS A 97 -11.78 1.44 7.34
N LYS A 98 -10.83 0.60 6.92
CA LYS A 98 -9.57 0.39 7.63
C LYS A 98 -8.73 1.67 7.56
N GLN A 99 -8.65 2.32 6.41
CA GLN A 99 -7.96 3.60 6.25
C GLN A 99 -8.60 4.71 7.08
N LEU A 100 -9.94 4.85 7.03
CA LEU A 100 -10.67 5.79 7.86
C LEU A 100 -10.39 5.58 9.35
N ARG A 101 -10.34 4.34 9.82
CA ARG A 101 -9.97 4.03 11.21
C ARG A 101 -8.51 4.37 11.50
N ALA A 102 -7.59 4.11 10.57
CA ALA A 102 -6.18 4.44 10.74
C ALA A 102 -5.99 5.96 10.88
N GLY A 103 -6.64 6.76 10.04
CA GLY A 103 -6.62 8.23 10.11
C GLY A 103 -7.38 8.81 11.31
N ARG A 104 -8.42 8.14 11.80
CA ARG A 104 -9.23 8.59 12.96
C ARG A 104 -8.79 7.99 14.31
N ARG A 105 -7.72 7.19 14.37
CA ARG A 105 -7.17 6.75 15.66
C ARG A 105 -6.81 8.00 16.46
N ARG A 106 -7.40 8.18 17.65
CA ARG A 106 -6.99 9.22 18.59
C ARG A 106 -5.48 9.12 18.74
N ALA A 107 -4.76 10.18 18.39
CA ALA A 107 -3.37 10.33 18.80
C ALA A 107 -3.38 10.34 20.32
N TYR A 108 -2.93 9.25 20.95
CA TYR A 108 -2.53 9.29 22.34
C TYR A 108 -1.36 10.29 22.43
N ARG A 109 -1.58 11.43 23.09
CA ARG A 109 -0.50 12.31 23.56
C ARG A 109 -0.16 11.85 24.97
N PRO A 110 0.90 11.05 25.17
CA PRO A 110 1.38 10.78 26.52
C PRO A 110 1.71 12.11 27.18
N TRP A 111 1.33 12.28 28.45
CA TRP A 111 1.92 13.31 29.28
C TRP A 111 3.39 12.91 29.50
N ILE A 112 4.31 13.65 28.89
CA ILE A 112 5.75 13.47 29.05
C ILE A 112 6.15 14.39 30.21
N PRO A 113 6.57 13.88 31.38
CA PRO A 113 7.21 14.71 32.37
C PRO A 113 8.53 15.21 31.80
N GLU A 114 8.63 16.49 31.48
CA GLU A 114 9.92 17.13 31.23
C GLU A 114 10.62 17.35 32.59
N PRO A 115 11.88 16.95 32.76
CA PRO A 115 12.65 17.25 33.96
C PRO A 115 12.74 18.78 34.14
N GLY A 116 12.16 19.30 35.22
CA GLY A 116 12.21 20.74 35.55
C GLY A 116 10.87 21.44 35.79
N MET A 117 9.74 20.73 35.71
CA MET A 117 8.41 21.29 36.01
C MET A 117 8.03 21.09 37.49
N TRP A 118 8.87 21.56 38.42
CA TRP A 118 8.58 21.67 39.86
C TRP A 118 8.82 23.11 40.31
#